data_AF-A0A349ZWJ2-F1
#
_entry.id   AF-A0A349ZWJ2-F1
#
_cell.length_a   1.000
_cell.length_b   1.000
_cell.length_c   1.000
_cell.angle_alpha   90.00
_cell.angle_beta   90.00
_cell.angle_gamma   90.00
#
_symmetry.space_group_name_H-M   'P 1'
#
loop_
_entity.id
_entity.type
_entity.pdbx_description
1 polymer ?
#
loop_
_entity_poly.entity_id
_entity_poly.type
_entity_poly.pdbx_seq_one_letter_code
_entity_poly.pdbx_strand_id
1 'polypeptide(L)'
;SLSLALALAESVSAQAKAKQNFFFIDEGFGTQDAESVHIVFETLSNLQKENRIVGIISHVEELKEKMPVALHITKDTETGSRIESM
;
A
#
# COMPACT_ATOMS: atom_id res chain seq x y z
N SER A 1 -3.25 -9.78 10.01
CA SER A 1 -2.17 -8.84 10.37
C SER A 1 -2.51 -7.40 9.95
N LEU A 2 -2.95 -7.17 8.69
CA LEU A 2 -3.32 -5.84 8.18
C LEU A 2 -4.36 -5.10 9.03
N SER A 3 -5.44 -5.77 9.44
CA SER A 3 -6.50 -5.16 10.28
C SER A 3 -5.98 -4.65 11.62
N LEU A 4 -5.07 -5.38 12.27
CA LEU A 4 -4.44 -4.96 13.52
C LEU A 4 -3.49 -3.78 13.31
N ALA A 5 -2.70 -3.81 12.23
CA ALA A 5 -1.82 -2.70 11.87
C ALA A 5 -2.62 -1.42 11.62
N LEU A 6 -3.75 -1.50 10.91
CA LEU A 6 -4.66 -0.38 10.65
C LEU A 6 -5.31 0.15 11.94
N ALA A 7 -5.76 -0.72 12.83
CA ALA A 7 -6.37 -0.32 14.11
C ALA A 7 -5.35 0.37 15.05
N LEU A 8 -4.11 -0.12 15.09
CA LEU A 8 -3.02 0.51 15.85
C LEU A 8 -2.64 1.87 15.28
N ALA A 9 -2.50 1.94 13.96
CA ALA A 9 -2.29 3.15 13.19
C ALA A 9 -3.34 4.23 13.51
N GLU A 10 -4.62 3.84 13.54
CA GLU A 10 -5.73 4.72 13.87
C GLU A 10 -5.66 5.23 15.31
N SER A 11 -5.41 4.35 16.27
CA SER A 11 -5.27 4.69 17.69
C SER A 11 -4.13 5.70 17.94
N VAL A 12 -2.95 5.45 17.34
CA VAL A 12 -1.79 6.35 17.46
C VAL A 12 -2.07 7.71 16.82
N SER A 13 -2.70 7.72 15.65
CA SER A 13 -3.02 8.96 14.93
C SER A 13 -4.03 9.82 15.69
N ALA A 14 -5.04 9.20 16.31
CA ALA A 14 -6.03 9.88 17.16
C ALA A 14 -5.36 10.53 18.38
N GLN A 15 -4.36 9.88 18.98
CA GLN A 15 -3.57 10.46 20.08
C GLN A 15 -2.64 11.59 19.62
N ALA A 16 -2.02 11.47 18.45
CA ALA A 16 -1.01 12.41 17.97
C ALA A 16 -1.59 13.74 17.43
N LYS A 17 -2.92 13.84 17.22
CA LYS A 17 -3.58 14.97 16.51
C LYS A 17 -2.90 15.33 15.19
N ALA A 18 -2.25 14.35 14.56
CA ALA A 18 -1.56 14.53 13.30
C ALA A 18 -2.59 14.75 12.18
N LYS A 19 -2.35 15.77 11.35
CA LYS A 19 -3.31 16.20 10.31
C LYS A 19 -3.27 15.35 9.04
N GLN A 20 -2.25 14.50 8.91
CA GLN A 20 -1.97 13.66 7.76
C GLN A 20 -1.42 12.33 8.28
N ASN A 21 -2.13 11.24 7.98
CA ASN A 21 -1.69 9.91 8.36
C ASN A 21 -1.17 9.20 7.11
N PHE A 22 0.14 8.97 7.08
CA PHE A 22 0.80 8.19 6.06
C PHE A 22 1.01 6.77 6.56
N PHE A 23 0.58 5.79 5.77
CA PHE A 23 0.75 4.37 6.06
C PHE A 23 1.53 3.72 4.94
N PHE A 24 2.55 2.92 5.30
CA PHE A 24 3.19 2.01 4.37
C PHE A 24 2.82 0.59 4.76
N ILE A 25 2.40 -0.20 3.77
CA ILE A 25 2.15 -1.63 3.92
C ILE A 25 3.17 -2.33 3.05
N ASP A 26 4.03 -3.11 3.68
CA ASP A 26 5.10 -3.86 3.02
C ASP A 26 4.82 -5.36 3.14
N GLU A 27 4.74 -6.03 2.00
CA GLU A 27 4.57 -7.46 1.75
C GLU A 27 3.51 -8.24 2.55
N GLY A 28 2.74 -9.07 1.84
CA GLY A 28 1.69 -9.92 2.43
C GLY A 28 0.52 -10.22 1.51
N PHE A 29 0.47 -9.60 0.33
CA PHE A 29 -0.59 -9.80 -0.65
C PHE A 29 -0.32 -10.95 -1.63
N GLY A 30 0.93 -11.38 -1.81
CA GLY A 30 1.29 -12.44 -2.77
C GLY A 30 0.88 -13.86 -2.36
N THR A 31 0.49 -14.07 -1.11
CA THR A 31 -0.08 -15.35 -0.64
C THR A 31 -1.60 -15.34 -0.56
N GLN A 32 -2.22 -14.22 -0.93
CA GLN A 32 -3.67 -14.03 -0.91
C GLN A 32 -4.26 -14.39 -2.27
N ASP A 33 -5.49 -14.89 -2.28
CA ASP A 33 -6.26 -15.09 -3.49
C ASP A 33 -6.76 -13.76 -4.06
N ALA A 34 -7.17 -13.77 -5.33
CA ALA A 34 -7.62 -12.57 -6.05
C ALA A 34 -8.79 -11.85 -5.35
N GLU A 35 -9.67 -12.59 -4.66
CA GLU A 35 -10.77 -12.03 -3.88
C GLU A 35 -10.25 -11.25 -2.66
N SER A 36 -9.31 -11.81 -1.90
CA SER A 36 -8.70 -11.12 -0.77
C SER A 36 -7.91 -9.88 -1.20
N VAL A 37 -7.20 -9.93 -2.33
CA VAL A 37 -6.52 -8.75 -2.91
C VAL A 37 -7.54 -7.65 -3.26
N HIS A 38 -8.72 -8.03 -3.76
CA HIS A 38 -9.78 -7.06 -4.03
C HIS A 38 -10.34 -6.42 -2.76
N ILE A 39 -10.58 -7.19 -1.70
CA ILE A 39 -11.04 -6.68 -0.40
C ILE A 39 -10.03 -5.68 0.20
N VAL A 40 -8.73 -6.00 0.09
CA VAL A 40 -7.65 -5.09 0.48
C VAL A 40 -7.76 -3.78 -0.29
N PHE A 41 -7.89 -3.84 -1.61
CA PHE A 41 -8.00 -2.65 -2.45
C PHE A 41 -9.19 -1.76 -2.05
N GLU A 42 -10.37 -2.35 -1.84
CA GLU A 42 -11.56 -1.63 -1.38
C GLU A 42 -11.31 -0.95 -0.02
N THR A 43 -10.64 -1.64 0.90
CA THR A 43 -10.30 -1.11 2.22
C THR A 43 -9.35 0.09 2.10
N LEU A 44 -8.34 -0.01 1.24
CA LEU A 44 -7.37 1.06 1.03
C LEU A 44 -7.97 2.27 0.32
N SER A 45 -8.86 2.04 -0.66
CA SER A 45 -9.63 3.10 -1.33
C SER A 45 -10.51 3.87 -0.35
N ASN A 46 -11.13 3.17 0.61
CA ASN A 46 -11.91 3.82 1.67
C ASN A 46 -11.04 4.65 2.62
N LEU A 47 -9.85 4.18 2.98
CA LEU A 47 -8.90 4.96 3.80
C LEU A 47 -8.40 6.22 3.08
N GLN A 48 -8.21 6.17 1.76
CA GLN A 48 -7.82 7.34 0.97
C GLN A 48 -8.86 8.47 1.06
N LYS A 49 -10.16 8.13 1.10
CA LYS A 49 -11.27 9.09 1.24
C LYS A 49 -11.24 9.82 2.59
N GLU A 50 -10.61 9.24 3.61
CA GLU A 50 -10.44 9.87 4.92
C GLU A 50 -9.23 10.82 5.00
N ASN A 51 -8.71 11.28 3.85
CA ASN A 51 -7.54 12.15 3.77
C ASN A 51 -6.26 11.49 4.34
N ARG A 52 -6.18 10.15 4.24
CA ARG A 52 -5.02 9.34 4.62
C ARG A 52 -4.27 8.94 3.35
N ILE A 53 -2.95 8.89 3.42
CA ILE A 53 -2.12 8.45 2.29
C ILE A 53 -1.60 7.06 2.60
N VAL A 54 -1.86 6.11 1.71
CA VAL A 54 -1.38 4.73 1.86
C VAL A 54 -0.44 4.38 0.71
N GLY A 55 0.79 3.99 1.05
CA GLY A 55 1.75 3.39 0.15
C GLY A 55 1.76 1.87 0.31
N ILE A 56 1.82 1.14 -0.81
CA ILE A 56 1.92 -0.31 -0.82
C ILE A 56 3.23 -0.71 -1.48
N ILE A 57 3.94 -1.65 -0.88
CA ILE A 57 5.09 -2.33 -1.46
C ILE A 57 4.67 -3.78 -1.69
N SER A 58 4.63 -4.19 -2.95
CA SER A 58 4.16 -5.52 -3.35
C SER A 58 4.80 -5.95 -4.67
N HIS A 59 4.99 -7.26 -4.82
CA HIS A 59 5.36 -7.89 -6.08
C HIS A 59 4.14 -8.38 -6.90
N VAL A 60 2.92 -8.18 -6.39
CA VAL A 60 1.68 -8.66 -7.02
C VAL A 60 1.27 -7.73 -8.18
N GLU A 61 1.16 -8.28 -9.39
CA GLU A 61 0.81 -7.51 -10.59
C GLU A 61 -0.61 -6.94 -10.54
N GLU A 62 -1.59 -7.66 -9.98
CA GLU A 62 -2.98 -7.14 -9.91
C GLU A 62 -3.11 -5.87 -9.06
N LEU A 63 -2.23 -5.65 -8.08
CA LEU A 63 -2.19 -4.41 -7.31
C LEU A 63 -1.66 -3.25 -8.16
N LYS A 64 -0.69 -3.51 -9.04
CA LYS A 64 -0.15 -2.50 -9.95
C LYS A 64 -1.20 -2.00 -10.93
N GLU A 65 -2.03 -2.88 -11.48
CA GLU A 65 -3.07 -2.49 -12.46
C GLU A 65 -4.21 -1.68 -11.83
N LYS A 66 -4.52 -1.92 -10.56
CA LYS A 66 -5.64 -1.26 -9.87
C LYS A 66 -5.25 0.08 -9.25
N MET A 67 -3.96 0.32 -8.98
CA MET A 67 -3.49 1.55 -8.36
C MET A 67 -3.29 2.67 -9.40
N PRO A 68 -3.80 3.89 -9.14
CA PRO A 68 -3.69 5.00 -10.10
C PRO A 68 -2.29 5.60 -10.20
N VAL A 69 -1.44 5.38 -9.20
CA VAL A 69 -0.04 5.84 -9.15
C VAL A 69 0.82 4.69 -8.65
N ALA A 70 1.83 4.31 -9.41
CA ALA A 70 2.74 3.23 -9.07
C ALA A 70 4.19 3.58 -9.46
N LEU A 71 5.13 3.15 -8.62
CA LEU A 71 6.56 3.18 -8.94
C LEU A 71 6.99 1.75 -9.26
N HIS A 72 7.53 1.54 -10.45
CA HIS A 72 8.07 0.25 -10.86
C HIS A 72 9.58 0.23 -10.61
N ILE A 73 10.05 -0.85 -9.97
CA ILE A 73 11.47 -1.05 -9.71
C ILE A 73 11.99 -2.13 -10.65
N THR A 74 12.85 -1.74 -11.59
CA THR A 74 13.49 -2.65 -12.54
C THR A 74 14.91 -2.94 -12.07
N LYS A 75 15.27 -4.21 -11.91
CA LYS A 75 16.64 -4.61 -11.54
C LYS A 75 17.47 -4.76 -12.82
N ASP A 76 18.50 -3.94 -12.97
CA ASP A 76 19.48 -4.05 -14.03
C ASP A 76 20.80 -4.62 -13.49
N THR A 77 21.39 -5.56 -14.22
CA THR A 77 22.59 -6.28 -13.77
C THR A 77 23.88 -5.47 -13.86
N GLU A 78 23.93 -4.42 -14.70
CA GLU A 78 25.11 -3.56 -14.87
C GLU A 78 25.00 -2.24 -14.09
N THR A 79 23.80 -1.67 -14.01
CA THR A 79 23.55 -0.33 -13.44
C THR A 79 22.80 -0.34 -12.11
N GLY A 80 22.37 -1.52 -11.64
CA GLY A 80 21.65 -1.69 -10.37
C GLY A 80 20.14 -1.50 -10.49
N SER A 81 19.45 -1.24 -9.37
CA SER A 81 18.00 -1.01 -9.38
C SER A 81 17.64 0.37 -9.92
N ARG A 82 16.72 0.45 -10.88
CA ARG A 82 16.20 1.70 -11.46
C ARG A 82 14.71 1.85 -11.16
N ILE A 83 14.28 3.10 -11.00
CA ILE A 83 12.87 3.45 -10.75
C ILE A 83 12.28 3.97 -12.04
N GLU A 84 11.13 3.43 -12.43
CA GLU A 84 10.29 3.94 -13.52
C GLU A 84 8.93 4.33 -12.97
N SER A 85 8.54 5.59 -13.17
CA SER A 85 7.20 6.08 -12.85
C SER A 85 6.29 5.87 -14.05
N MET A 86 5.12 5.27 -13.83
CA MET A 86 4.02 5.24 -14.82
C MET A 86 3.04 6.38 -14.57
#